data_AF-A0A9J6DGZ5-F1
#
_entry.id   AF-A0A9J6DGZ5-F1
#
_cell.length_a   1.000
_cell.length_b   1.000
_cell.length_c   1.000
_cell.angle_alpha   90.00
_cell.angle_beta   90.00
_cell.angle_gamma   90.00
#
_symmetry.space_group_name_H-M   'P 1'
#
loop_
_entity.id
_entity.type
_entity.pdbx_description
1 polymer ?
#
loop_
_entity_poly.entity_id
_entity_poly.type
_entity_poly.pdbx_seq_one_letter_code
_entity_poly.pdbx_strand_id
1 'polypeptide(L)'
;MASRKQKELFLEEKRDVLKAIDKQPAQKRVHIAKDLGLPPSKLNSIAFKHTKIEGNATLLGSKAKQAHSAKHENIDDALVTWLKQARIAGINFDRSILHEKVMGIADRLGITDFPAFIGWIDCSCKRHGIAYKTVSQARAHRKEKDD
;
A
#
# COMPACT_ATOMS: atom_id res chain seq x y z
N MET A 1 9.69 -2.45 -32.54
CA MET A 1 8.64 -3.15 -31.78
C MET A 1 7.63 -2.13 -31.28
N ALA A 2 6.41 -2.09 -31.84
CA ALA A 2 5.39 -1.15 -31.37
C ALA A 2 4.96 -1.54 -29.94
N SER A 3 5.13 -0.61 -28.99
CA SER A 3 4.67 -0.80 -27.61
C SER A 3 3.14 -0.84 -27.61
N ARG A 4 2.57 -2.03 -27.44
CA ARG A 4 1.12 -2.22 -27.33
C ARG A 4 0.69 -1.58 -26.01
N LYS A 5 -0.05 -0.45 -26.06
CA LYS A 5 -0.65 0.18 -24.87
C LYS A 5 -1.51 -0.86 -24.15
N GLN A 6 -1.01 -1.41 -23.04
CA GLN A 6 -1.78 -2.34 -22.23
C GLN A 6 -2.84 -1.57 -21.44
N LYS A 7 -4.10 -1.98 -21.55
CA LYS A 7 -5.16 -1.52 -20.64
C LYS A 7 -4.77 -1.84 -19.20
N GLU A 8 -4.65 -0.83 -18.35
CA GLU A 8 -4.53 -1.07 -16.91
C GLU A 8 -5.84 -1.69 -16.40
N LEU A 9 -5.74 -2.82 -15.71
CA LEU A 9 -6.89 -3.48 -15.12
C LEU A 9 -7.06 -3.03 -13.66
N PHE A 10 -8.30 -2.74 -13.27
CA PHE A 10 -8.67 -2.46 -11.89
C PHE A 10 -8.65 -3.74 -11.04
N LEU A 11 -8.66 -3.61 -9.70
CA LEU A 11 -8.70 -4.77 -8.80
C LEU A 11 -9.94 -5.65 -9.03
N GLU A 12 -11.11 -5.06 -9.34
CA GLU A 12 -12.32 -5.83 -9.71
C GLU A 12 -12.12 -6.65 -10.98
N GLU A 13 -11.67 -6.02 -12.06
CA GLU A 13 -11.42 -6.73 -13.33
C GLU A 13 -10.40 -7.85 -13.13
N LYS A 14 -9.37 -7.65 -12.30
CA LYS A 14 -8.41 -8.71 -11.95
C LYS A 14 -9.06 -9.85 -11.17
N ARG A 15 -9.99 -9.57 -10.25
CA ARG A 15 -10.74 -10.62 -9.53
C ARG A 15 -11.64 -11.42 -10.46
N ASP A 16 -12.27 -10.78 -11.43
CA ASP A 16 -13.11 -11.50 -12.38
C ASP A 16 -12.29 -12.39 -13.31
N VAL A 17 -11.06 -11.97 -13.66
CA VAL A 17 -10.08 -12.84 -14.33
C VAL A 17 -9.72 -14.06 -13.46
N LEU A 18 -9.51 -13.87 -12.14
CA LEU A 18 -9.23 -14.98 -11.23
C LEU A 18 -10.43 -15.96 -11.15
N LYS A 19 -11.65 -15.45 -10.99
CA LYS A 19 -12.86 -16.29 -11.02
C LYS A 19 -13.01 -17.06 -12.33
N ALA A 20 -12.63 -16.47 -13.46
CA ALA A 20 -12.66 -17.15 -14.76
C ALA A 20 -11.65 -18.30 -14.83
N ILE A 21 -10.47 -18.14 -14.22
CA ILE A 21 -9.47 -19.21 -14.07
C ILE A 21 -10.02 -20.33 -13.19
N ASP A 22 -10.63 -20.00 -12.06
CA ASP A 22 -11.16 -20.98 -11.10
C ASP A 22 -12.37 -21.76 -11.65
N LYS A 23 -13.19 -21.11 -12.49
CA LYS A 23 -14.31 -21.77 -13.17
C LYS A 23 -13.88 -22.79 -14.22
N GLN A 24 -12.68 -22.65 -14.78
CA GLN A 24 -12.19 -23.49 -15.89
C GLN A 24 -10.77 -24.05 -15.61
N PRO A 25 -10.59 -24.87 -14.56
CA PRO A 25 -9.27 -25.36 -14.16
C PRO A 25 -8.62 -26.29 -15.21
N ALA A 26 -9.43 -26.95 -16.05
CA ALA A 26 -8.98 -27.86 -17.09
C ALA A 26 -8.59 -27.15 -18.42
N GLN A 27 -8.95 -25.88 -18.59
CA GLN A 27 -8.68 -25.14 -19.83
C GLN A 27 -7.27 -24.56 -19.82
N LYS A 28 -6.54 -24.65 -20.94
CA LYS A 28 -5.22 -24.02 -21.00
C LYS A 28 -5.38 -22.51 -20.85
N ARG A 29 -4.56 -21.91 -19.99
CA ARG A 29 -4.50 -20.47 -19.70
C ARG A 29 -4.42 -19.58 -20.95
N VAL A 30 -3.85 -20.08 -22.04
CA VAL A 30 -3.76 -19.38 -23.33
C VAL A 30 -5.14 -19.19 -23.98
N HIS A 31 -6.05 -20.15 -23.85
CA HIS A 31 -7.42 -20.02 -24.37
C HIS A 31 -8.23 -19.05 -23.52
N ILE A 32 -8.16 -19.16 -22.19
CA ILE A 32 -8.80 -18.22 -21.26
C ILE A 32 -8.32 -16.78 -21.54
N ALA A 33 -7.03 -16.60 -21.79
CA ALA A 33 -6.47 -15.29 -22.12
C ALA A 33 -7.03 -14.74 -23.45
N LYS A 34 -7.23 -15.58 -24.47
CA LYS A 34 -7.85 -15.18 -25.74
C LYS A 34 -9.31 -14.76 -25.56
N ASP A 35 -10.08 -15.54 -24.80
CA ASP A 35 -11.50 -15.26 -24.53
C ASP A 35 -11.67 -13.93 -23.76
N LEU A 36 -10.73 -13.63 -22.86
CA LEU A 36 -10.69 -12.37 -22.11
C LEU A 36 -10.01 -11.21 -22.86
N GLY A 37 -9.50 -11.43 -24.08
CA GLY A 37 -8.77 -10.41 -24.85
C GLY A 37 -7.45 -9.97 -24.20
N LEU A 38 -6.87 -10.78 -23.32
CA LEU A 38 -5.65 -10.48 -22.56
C LEU A 38 -4.42 -11.20 -23.14
N PRO A 39 -3.22 -10.59 -23.05
CA PRO A 39 -1.98 -11.32 -23.30
C PRO A 39 -1.80 -12.48 -22.29
N PRO A 40 -1.33 -13.66 -22.71
CA PRO A 40 -1.08 -14.79 -21.80
C PRO A 40 -0.12 -14.46 -20.66
N SER A 41 0.88 -13.61 -20.92
CA SER A 41 1.82 -13.11 -19.91
C SER A 41 1.12 -12.30 -18.80
N LYS A 42 0.08 -11.54 -19.16
CA LYS A 42 -0.71 -10.75 -18.22
C LYS A 42 -1.57 -11.64 -17.33
N LEU A 43 -2.21 -12.66 -17.92
CA LEU A 43 -3.00 -13.62 -17.17
C LEU A 43 -2.14 -14.41 -16.16
N ASN A 44 -0.94 -14.85 -16.55
CA ASN A 44 -0.01 -15.49 -15.63
C ASN A 44 0.47 -14.55 -14.51
N SER A 45 0.73 -13.28 -14.81
CA SER A 45 1.11 -12.30 -13.78
C SER A 45 -0.02 -12.06 -12.77
N ILE A 46 -1.28 -12.02 -13.22
CA ILE A 46 -2.46 -11.90 -12.36
C ILE A 46 -2.60 -13.16 -11.49
N ALA A 47 -2.50 -14.35 -12.09
CA ALA A 47 -2.57 -15.62 -11.36
C ALA A 47 -1.46 -15.74 -10.30
N PHE A 48 -0.23 -15.31 -10.61
CA PHE A 48 0.87 -15.31 -9.65
C PHE A 48 0.61 -14.36 -8.46
N LYS A 49 -0.10 -13.25 -8.70
CA LYS A 49 -0.42 -12.23 -7.68
C LYS A 49 -1.78 -12.47 -7.00
N HIS A 50 -2.36 -13.66 -7.11
CA HIS A 50 -3.69 -13.99 -6.60
C HIS A 50 -3.92 -13.53 -5.15
N THR A 51 -3.08 -13.99 -4.22
CA THR A 51 -3.17 -13.67 -2.78
C THR A 51 -3.10 -12.17 -2.51
N LYS A 52 -2.23 -11.46 -3.22
CA LYS A 52 -2.06 -10.01 -3.08
C LYS A 52 -3.24 -9.24 -3.65
N ILE A 53 -3.86 -9.72 -4.74
CA ILE A 53 -5.05 -9.08 -5.34
C ILE A 53 -6.25 -9.22 -4.42
N GLU A 54 -6.46 -10.41 -3.84
CA GLU A 54 -7.55 -10.65 -2.88
C GLU A 54 -7.39 -9.83 -1.60
N GLY A 55 -6.20 -9.84 -0.99
CA GLY A 55 -5.91 -9.04 0.20
C GLY A 55 -6.13 -7.53 -0.05
N ASN A 56 -5.66 -7.03 -1.20
CA ASN A 56 -5.82 -5.62 -1.55
C ASN A 56 -7.27 -5.23 -1.87
N ALA A 57 -8.06 -6.12 -2.46
CA ALA A 57 -9.46 -5.84 -2.77
C ALA A 57 -10.28 -5.61 -1.49
N THR A 58 -9.99 -6.38 -0.43
CA THR A 58 -10.59 -6.23 0.89
C THR A 58 -10.15 -4.92 1.57
N LEU A 59 -8.91 -4.47 1.32
CA LEU A 59 -8.28 -3.37 2.05
C LEU A 59 -8.46 -1.98 1.39
N LEU A 60 -8.39 -1.90 0.06
CA LEU A 60 -8.43 -0.64 -0.72
C LEU A 60 -9.76 -0.39 -1.43
N GLY A 61 -10.63 -1.40 -1.49
CA GLY A 61 -11.90 -1.34 -2.21
C GLY A 61 -11.77 -1.49 -3.73
N SER A 62 -12.92 -1.72 -4.35
CA SER A 62 -13.13 -2.06 -5.77
C SER A 62 -12.44 -1.19 -6.82
N LYS A 63 -12.41 0.14 -6.60
CA LYS A 63 -11.97 1.12 -7.60
C LYS A 63 -10.45 1.33 -7.64
N ALA A 64 -9.69 0.70 -6.76
CA ALA A 64 -8.24 0.83 -6.76
C ALA A 64 -7.61 0.00 -7.91
N LYS A 65 -6.61 0.57 -8.58
CA LYS A 65 -5.90 -0.10 -9.70
C LYS A 65 -4.92 -1.18 -9.20
N GLN A 66 -4.28 -0.93 -8.06
CA GLN A 66 -3.44 -1.87 -7.32
C GLN A 66 -3.06 -1.23 -5.96
N ALA A 67 -2.78 -2.02 -4.92
CA ALA A 67 -1.91 -1.50 -3.87
C ALA A 67 -0.55 -1.22 -4.49
N HIS A 68 -0.08 0.01 -4.38
CA HIS A 68 1.33 0.27 -4.59
C HIS A 68 2.06 -0.52 -3.51
N SER A 69 2.77 -1.56 -3.90
CA SER A 69 3.72 -2.21 -3.00
C SER A 69 4.75 -1.16 -2.66
N ALA A 70 4.60 -0.56 -1.47
CA ALA A 70 5.56 0.41 -0.98
C ALA A 70 6.91 -0.30 -0.96
N LYS A 71 7.97 0.39 -1.39
CA LYS A 71 9.36 -0.08 -1.31
C LYS A 71 9.74 -0.61 0.08
N HIS A 72 8.92 -0.31 1.09
CA HIS A 72 9.06 -0.66 2.49
C HIS A 72 7.75 -1.24 3.08
N GLU A 73 7.13 -2.24 2.43
CA GLU A 73 5.93 -2.94 2.96
C GLU A 73 6.13 -3.43 4.39
N ASN A 74 7.32 -3.96 4.72
CA ASN A 74 7.64 -4.43 6.06
C ASN A 74 7.54 -3.33 7.13
N ILE A 75 7.91 -2.10 6.79
CA ILE A 75 7.77 -0.94 7.68
C ILE A 75 6.29 -0.54 7.80
N ASP A 76 5.55 -0.59 6.69
CA ASP A 76 4.12 -0.26 6.64
C ASP A 76 3.32 -1.19 7.56
N ASP A 77 3.53 -2.50 7.44
CA ASP A 77 2.81 -3.51 8.21
C ASP A 77 3.12 -3.43 9.71
N ALA A 78 4.40 -3.22 10.06
CA ALA A 78 4.80 -3.04 11.44
C ALA A 78 4.20 -1.76 12.05
N LEU A 79 4.19 -0.66 11.30
CA LEU A 79 3.58 0.60 11.74
C LEU A 79 2.08 0.45 11.94
N VAL A 80 1.36 -0.19 11.01
CA VAL A 80 -0.09 -0.40 11.08
C VAL A 80 -0.45 -1.29 12.26
N THR A 81 0.32 -2.35 12.50
CA THR A 81 0.12 -3.24 13.65
C THR A 81 0.27 -2.48 14.95
N TRP A 82 1.33 -1.67 15.07
CA TRP A 82 1.53 -0.82 16.24
C TRP A 82 0.43 0.23 16.41
N LEU A 83 -0.02 0.88 15.32
CA LEU A 83 -1.11 1.86 15.34
C LEU A 83 -2.43 1.25 15.85
N LYS A 84 -2.75 0.02 15.43
CA LYS A 84 -3.92 -0.71 15.93
C LYS A 84 -3.82 -0.97 17.43
N GLN A 85 -2.65 -1.40 17.91
CA GLN A 85 -2.39 -1.61 19.34
C GLN A 85 -2.48 -0.30 20.13
N ALA A 86 -1.89 0.78 19.61
CA ALA A 86 -1.91 2.10 20.24
C ALA A 86 -3.33 2.66 20.33
N ARG A 87 -4.18 2.41 19.31
CA ARG A 87 -5.59 2.80 19.33
C ARG A 87 -6.39 2.04 20.39
N ILE A 88 -6.15 0.73 20.54
CA ILE A 88 -6.77 -0.08 21.60
C ILE A 88 -6.34 0.42 22.99
N ALA A 89 -5.08 0.84 23.13
CA ALA A 89 -4.56 1.44 24.35
C ALA A 89 -5.03 2.88 24.60
N GLY A 90 -5.83 3.49 23.71
CA GLY A 90 -6.32 4.85 23.85
C GLY A 90 -5.25 5.94 23.71
N ILE A 91 -4.10 5.61 23.12
CA ILE A 91 -3.00 6.55 22.94
C ILE A 91 -3.34 7.49 21.79
N ASN A 92 -3.28 8.80 22.05
CA ASN A 92 -3.30 9.78 20.98
C ASN A 92 -1.91 9.86 20.36
N PHE A 93 -1.81 9.63 19.05
CA PHE A 93 -0.56 9.73 18.31
C PHE A 93 -0.54 11.02 17.49
N ASP A 94 0.59 11.72 17.60
CA ASP A 94 0.96 12.84 16.75
C ASP A 94 1.96 12.39 15.69
N ARG A 95 2.15 13.24 14.68
CA ARG A 95 3.12 13.00 13.60
C ARG A 95 4.53 12.68 14.09
N SER A 96 4.98 13.34 15.16
CA SER A 96 6.32 13.13 15.74
C SER A 96 6.47 11.72 16.30
N ILE A 97 5.45 11.23 17.01
CA ILE A 97 5.43 9.88 17.59
C ILE A 97 5.47 8.83 16.48
N LEU A 98 4.74 9.05 15.39
CA LEU A 98 4.79 8.18 14.22
C LEU A 98 6.17 8.18 13.58
N HIS A 99 6.80 9.34 13.44
CA HIS A 99 8.14 9.44 12.89
C HIS A 99 9.16 8.66 13.72
N GLU A 100 9.21 8.87 15.03
CA GLU A 100 10.10 8.14 15.94
C GLU A 100 9.86 6.62 15.87
N LYS A 101 8.58 6.21 15.83
CA LYS A 101 8.25 4.79 15.75
C LYS A 101 8.73 4.17 14.44
N VAL A 102 8.54 4.88 13.34
CA VAL A 102 8.97 4.42 12.01
C VAL A 102 10.49 4.34 11.92
N MET A 103 11.22 5.32 12.45
CA MET A 103 12.69 5.27 12.55
C MET A 103 13.15 4.05 13.35
N GLY A 104 12.56 3.81 14.53
CA GLY A 104 12.90 2.64 15.32
C GLY A 104 12.56 1.30 14.65
N ILE A 105 11.56 1.26 13.77
CA ILE A 105 11.26 0.08 12.94
C ILE A 105 12.30 -0.05 11.80
N ALA A 106 12.68 1.06 11.16
CA ALA A 106 13.68 1.08 10.09
C ALA A 106 15.05 0.61 10.60
N ASP A 107 15.48 1.09 11.77
CA ASP A 107 16.72 0.68 12.42
C ASP A 107 16.74 -0.82 12.72
N ARG A 108 15.64 -1.35 13.26
CA ARG A 108 15.49 -2.79 13.52
C ARG A 108 15.54 -3.64 12.25
N LEU A 109 15.14 -3.07 11.12
CA LEU A 109 15.16 -3.72 9.81
C LEU A 109 16.46 -3.44 9.03
N GLY A 110 17.38 -2.64 9.57
CA GLY A 110 18.63 -2.28 8.91
C GLY A 110 18.47 -1.40 7.66
N ILE A 111 17.38 -0.62 7.58
CA ILE A 111 17.10 0.27 6.44
C ILE A 111 17.55 1.69 6.81
N THR A 112 18.72 2.09 6.31
CA THR A 112 19.33 3.41 6.55
C THR A 112 18.91 4.47 5.54
N ASP A 113 18.53 4.08 4.32
CA ASP A 113 18.17 5.01 3.23
C ASP A 113 16.65 5.18 3.09
N PHE A 114 16.07 6.01 3.95
CA PHE A 114 14.66 6.37 3.84
C PHE A 114 14.48 7.90 3.94
N PRO A 115 14.65 8.60 2.82
CA PRO A 115 14.76 10.06 2.80
C PRO A 115 13.42 10.81 2.84
N ALA A 116 12.27 10.11 2.86
CA ALA A 116 10.94 10.73 2.74
C ALA A 116 9.89 10.17 3.72
N PHE A 117 10.27 9.92 4.98
CA PHE A 117 9.38 9.37 6.01
C PHE A 117 8.11 10.17 6.22
N ILE A 118 8.21 11.48 6.24
CA ILE A 118 7.08 12.36 6.55
C ILE A 118 5.96 12.22 5.50
N GLY A 119 6.29 12.32 4.21
CA GLY A 119 5.31 12.15 3.13
C GLY A 119 4.83 10.70 2.99
N TRP A 120 5.69 9.73 3.34
CA TRP A 120 5.32 8.32 3.32
C TRP A 120 4.36 7.94 4.45
N ILE A 121 4.55 8.47 5.67
CA ILE A 121 3.65 8.26 6.82
C ILE A 121 2.24 8.76 6.49
N ASP A 122 2.11 9.92 5.84
CA ASP A 122 0.81 10.43 5.40
C ASP A 122 0.14 9.50 4.40
N CYS A 123 0.89 9.05 3.40
CA CYS A 123 0.38 8.13 2.40
C CYS A 123 -0.03 6.81 3.06
N SER A 124 0.78 6.29 3.98
CA SER A 124 0.50 5.08 4.75
C SER A 124 -0.79 5.21 5.56
N CYS A 125 -0.89 6.25 6.38
CA CYS A 125 -2.07 6.50 7.21
C CYS A 125 -3.34 6.67 6.36
N LYS A 126 -3.25 7.40 5.24
CA LYS A 126 -4.36 7.54 4.28
C LYS A 126 -4.77 6.21 3.65
N ARG A 127 -3.82 5.34 3.28
CA ARG A 127 -4.10 4.00 2.74
C ARG A 127 -4.87 3.13 3.73
N HIS A 128 -4.51 3.19 5.01
CA HIS A 128 -5.09 2.35 6.06
C HIS A 128 -6.27 3.00 6.80
N GLY A 129 -6.72 4.19 6.36
CA GLY A 129 -7.83 4.92 6.98
C GLY A 129 -7.54 5.37 8.41
N ILE A 130 -6.27 5.61 8.76
CA ILE A 130 -5.83 5.98 10.11
C ILE A 130 -5.71 7.50 10.17
N ALA A 131 -6.47 8.11 11.07
CA ALA A 131 -6.33 9.53 11.40
C ALA A 131 -5.37 9.69 12.60
N TYR A 132 -4.51 10.69 12.53
CA TYR A 132 -3.63 11.10 13.62
C TYR A 132 -3.66 12.63 13.75
N LYS A 133 -3.29 13.15 14.92
CA LYS A 133 -3.32 14.59 15.17
C LYS A 133 -2.08 15.24 14.52
N THR A 134 -2.31 16.21 13.65
CA THR A 134 -1.24 17.07 13.15
C THR A 134 -1.11 18.23 14.13
N VAL A 135 -0.09 18.20 14.99
CA VAL A 135 0.31 19.38 15.74
C VAL A 135 0.90 20.36 14.73
N SER A 136 0.08 21.30 14.25
CA SER A 136 0.55 22.45 13.50
C SER A 136 1.40 23.30 14.43
N GLN A 137 2.72 23.11 14.42
CA GLN A 137 3.62 24.07 15.05
C GLN A 137 3.61 25.36 14.22
N ALA A 138 2.66 26.25 14.49
CA ALA A 138 2.94 27.67 14.36
C ALA A 138 4.00 28.00 15.41
N ARG A 139 5.29 27.82 15.06
CA ARG A 139 6.41 28.32 15.85
C ARG A 139 6.31 29.85 15.86
N ALA A 140 5.58 30.40 16.83
CA ALA A 140 5.68 31.80 17.20
C ALA A 140 7.15 32.07 17.55
N HIS A 141 7.76 32.95 16.76
CA HIS A 141 9.12 33.42 16.88
C HIS A 141 9.24 34.21 18.19
N ARG A 142 9.65 33.57 19.29
CA ARG A 142 10.23 34.32 20.42
C ARG A 142 11.68 34.64 20.04
N LYS A 143 11.88 35.82 19.45
CA LYS A 143 13.19 36.49 19.52
C LYS A 143 13.40 36.87 20.98
N GLU A 144 14.20 36.09 21.68
CA GLU A 144 14.89 36.57 22.87
C GLU A 144 15.94 37.56 22.36
N LYS A 145 15.72 38.83 22.71
CA LYS A 145 16.62 39.94 22.43
C LYS A 145 17.22 40.26 23.78
N ASP A 146 18.38 39.67 24.07
CA ASP A 146 19.18 40.06 25.23
C ASP A 146 19.82 41.42 24.95
N ASP A 147 19.70 42.29 25.95
CA ASP A 147 20.29 43.63 26.07
C ASP A 147 21.81 43.58 26.28
#